data_AF-A0A7M7NE70-F1
#
_entry.id   AF-A0A7M7NE70-F1
#
_cell.length_a   1.000
_cell.length_b   1.000
_cell.length_c   1.000
_cell.angle_alpha   90.00
_cell.angle_beta   90.00
_cell.angle_gamma   90.00
#
_symmetry.space_group_name_H-M   'P 1'
#
loop_
_entity.id
_entity.type
_entity.pdbx_description
1 polymer ?
#
loop_
_entity_poly.entity_id
_entity_poly.type
_entity_poly.pdbx_seq_one_letter_code
_entity_poly.pdbx_strand_id
1 'polypeptide(L)'
;MFLLLRRRRNHSAQANKQYGQLGNVESGDKNQGGIEDETLANLAGALVDESDLSTLGRNLGIRQFKLNQVSKENERATNIFGTNSILFVWKEKTPAAKQIPMMVKALEESGFENLITEHFPNEAGVPDEKIAALAENLKDEDAIEQLGINFGFRQFKVNQYLKSNRDHGDHSGTLAMLQAWRKKTPRTRQTPNLVEALKNAGIDGSFNNN
;
A
#
# COMPACT_ATOMS: atom_id res chain seq x y z
N MET A 1 2.32 43.66 -50.23
CA MET A 1 0.88 43.50 -50.41
C MET A 1 0.47 42.22 -49.69
N PHE A 2 -0.21 42.36 -48.56
CA PHE A 2 -0.69 41.27 -47.69
C PHE A 2 -1.76 40.43 -48.39
N LEU A 3 -1.83 39.12 -48.09
CA LEU A 3 -3.07 38.50 -47.59
C LEU A 3 -2.81 37.08 -47.06
N LEU A 4 -3.03 36.95 -45.75
CA LEU A 4 -3.24 35.72 -44.98
C LEU A 4 -4.49 34.99 -45.47
N LEU A 5 -4.46 33.65 -45.52
CA LEU A 5 -5.66 32.84 -45.33
C LEU A 5 -5.38 31.61 -44.46
N ARG A 6 -5.79 31.80 -43.21
CA ARG A 6 -5.90 30.91 -42.06
C ARG A 6 -7.02 29.89 -42.34
N ARG A 7 -6.72 28.58 -42.39
CA ARG A 7 -7.78 27.55 -42.39
C ARG A 7 -7.95 26.97 -40.98
N ARG A 8 -9.01 27.45 -40.32
CA ARG A 8 -9.60 26.89 -39.09
C ARG A 8 -9.92 25.39 -39.31
N ARG A 9 -9.60 24.54 -38.33
CA ARG A 9 -10.39 23.33 -38.05
C ARG A 9 -11.12 23.56 -36.75
N ASN A 10 -12.44 23.46 -36.83
CA ASN A 10 -13.36 23.57 -35.72
C ASN A 10 -13.32 22.31 -34.85
N HIS A 11 -13.52 22.53 -33.56
CA HIS A 11 -14.00 21.55 -32.57
C HIS A 11 -15.44 21.12 -32.87
N SER A 12 -15.76 19.84 -32.62
CA SER A 12 -16.82 19.35 -31.71
C SER A 12 -17.00 17.83 -31.92
N ALA A 13 -16.66 17.01 -30.93
CA ALA A 13 -17.51 16.53 -29.83
C ALA A 13 -18.33 15.30 -30.21
N GLN A 14 -17.94 14.14 -29.67
CA GLN A 14 -18.81 13.18 -28.99
C GLN A 14 -17.94 11.99 -28.54
N ALA A 15 -17.65 11.93 -27.25
CA ALA A 15 -17.21 10.71 -26.58
C ALA A 15 -17.96 10.61 -25.25
N ASN A 16 -19.25 10.29 -25.36
CA ASN A 16 -20.00 9.70 -24.26
C ASN A 16 -19.45 8.29 -24.05
N LYS A 17 -18.71 8.06 -22.97
CA LYS A 17 -18.57 6.72 -22.40
C LYS A 17 -19.26 6.72 -21.04
N GLN A 18 -20.48 6.16 -21.06
CA GLN A 18 -21.20 5.70 -19.87
C GLN A 18 -20.30 4.74 -19.10
N TYR A 19 -19.91 5.11 -17.87
CA TYR A 19 -19.40 4.18 -16.87
C TYR A 19 -20.59 3.67 -16.06
N GLY A 20 -21.01 2.45 -16.38
CA GLY A 20 -22.14 1.81 -15.74
C GLY A 20 -22.51 0.53 -16.46
N GLN A 21 -21.67 -0.50 -16.33
CA GLN A 21 -22.07 -1.91 -16.43
C GLN A 21 -20.91 -2.78 -15.95
N LEU A 22 -21.04 -3.23 -14.70
CA LEU A 22 -20.29 -4.34 -14.12
C LEU A 22 -20.73 -5.63 -14.84
N GLY A 23 -19.90 -6.13 -15.73
CA GLY A 23 -19.97 -7.48 -16.25
C GLY A 23 -18.71 -8.21 -15.86
N ASN A 24 -18.85 -9.35 -15.19
CA ASN A 24 -17.77 -10.29 -14.92
C ASN A 24 -17.05 -10.61 -16.25
N VAL A 25 -15.84 -10.09 -16.40
CA VAL A 25 -14.89 -10.55 -17.41
C VAL A 25 -13.83 -11.33 -16.65
N GLU A 26 -13.85 -12.65 -16.84
CA GLU A 26 -12.76 -13.52 -16.40
C GLU A 26 -11.44 -12.98 -16.99
N SER A 27 -10.60 -12.40 -16.13
CA SER A 27 -9.29 -11.85 -16.47
C SER A 27 -8.29 -12.99 -16.72
N GLY A 28 -8.48 -13.66 -17.85
CA GLY A 28 -7.51 -14.57 -18.43
C GLY A 28 -6.51 -13.80 -19.28
N ASP A 29 -5.73 -12.89 -18.68
CA ASP A 29 -4.44 -12.43 -19.22
C ASP A 29 -3.67 -11.60 -18.17
N LYS A 30 -2.82 -12.31 -17.42
CA LYS A 30 -1.62 -11.84 -16.70
C LYS A 30 -1.39 -10.33 -16.69
N ASN A 31 -1.87 -9.68 -15.62
CA ASN A 31 -1.49 -8.33 -15.19
C ASN A 31 0.04 -8.16 -15.25
N GLN A 32 0.52 -7.36 -16.21
CA GLN A 32 1.94 -7.05 -16.39
C GLN A 32 2.46 -6.06 -15.32
N GLY A 33 2.24 -6.37 -14.04
CA GLY A 33 2.84 -5.69 -12.88
C GLY A 33 2.35 -4.27 -12.56
N GLY A 34 1.32 -3.77 -13.24
CA GLY A 34 0.72 -2.45 -12.99
C GLY A 34 -0.48 -2.47 -12.03
N ILE A 35 -0.94 -1.28 -11.63
CA ILE A 35 -2.15 -1.11 -10.79
C ILE A 35 -3.39 -1.28 -11.67
N GLU A 36 -4.39 -2.02 -11.22
CA GLU A 36 -5.66 -2.19 -11.94
C GLU A 36 -6.50 -0.90 -11.92
N ASP A 37 -7.31 -0.69 -12.96
CA ASP A 37 -8.19 0.49 -13.06
C ASP A 37 -9.19 0.55 -11.89
N GLU A 38 -9.72 -0.60 -11.48
CA GLU A 38 -10.64 -0.72 -10.35
C GLU A 38 -9.98 -0.33 -9.03
N THR A 39 -8.76 -0.81 -8.76
CA THR A 39 -7.98 -0.41 -7.59
C THR A 39 -7.80 1.11 -7.53
N LEU A 40 -7.50 1.72 -8.68
CA LEU A 40 -7.29 3.16 -8.77
C LEU A 40 -8.59 3.95 -8.56
N ALA A 41 -9.71 3.43 -9.05
CA ALA A 41 -11.04 4.02 -8.83
C ALA A 41 -11.47 3.93 -7.35
N ASN A 42 -11.18 2.81 -6.70
CA ASN A 42 -11.44 2.64 -5.27
C ASN A 42 -10.58 3.58 -4.42
N LEU A 43 -9.30 3.74 -4.74
CA LEU A 43 -8.44 4.75 -4.12
C LEU A 43 -8.98 6.17 -4.33
N ALA A 44 -9.44 6.51 -5.54
CA ALA A 44 -10.05 7.80 -5.80
C ALA A 44 -11.32 8.03 -4.97
N GLY A 45 -12.10 6.97 -4.73
CA GLY A 45 -13.29 7.00 -3.88
C GLY A 45 -12.97 7.16 -2.40
N ALA A 46 -11.83 6.65 -1.93
CA ALA A 46 -11.37 6.83 -0.56
C ALA A 46 -10.82 8.24 -0.30
N LEU A 47 -10.30 8.93 -1.33
CA LEU A 47 -9.76 10.29 -1.25
C LEU A 47 -10.86 11.35 -1.41
N VAL A 48 -11.87 11.30 -0.54
CA VAL A 48 -13.04 12.20 -0.60
C VAL A 48 -12.64 13.64 -0.25
N ASP A 49 -11.70 13.81 0.68
CA ASP A 49 -11.27 15.12 1.15
C ASP A 49 -10.20 15.73 0.24
N GLU A 50 -10.33 17.04 -0.04
CA GLU A 50 -9.36 17.78 -0.86
C GLU A 50 -7.93 17.70 -0.29
N SER A 51 -7.80 17.69 1.05
CA SER A 51 -6.52 17.56 1.75
C SER A 51 -5.83 16.25 1.41
N ASP A 52 -6.61 15.18 1.23
CA ASP A 52 -6.09 13.82 1.09
C ASP A 52 -5.58 13.62 -0.33
N LEU A 53 -6.36 14.04 -1.32
CA LEU A 53 -5.92 14.10 -2.71
C LEU A 53 -4.69 14.99 -2.89
N SER A 54 -4.68 16.15 -2.24
CA SER A 54 -3.53 17.07 -2.33
C SER A 54 -2.27 16.47 -1.72
N THR A 55 -2.41 15.71 -0.65
CA THR A 55 -1.28 15.07 0.05
C THR A 55 -0.74 13.90 -0.75
N LEU A 56 -1.60 12.96 -1.16
CA LEU A 56 -1.20 11.85 -2.03
C LEU A 56 -0.63 12.35 -3.35
N GLY A 57 -1.32 13.30 -4.00
CA GLY A 57 -0.93 13.82 -5.29
C GLY A 57 0.46 14.47 -5.28
N ARG A 58 0.81 15.20 -4.22
CA ARG A 58 2.16 15.76 -4.04
C ARG A 58 3.21 14.66 -3.95
N ASN A 59 2.96 13.60 -3.19
CA ASN A 59 3.88 12.47 -3.07
C ASN A 59 4.02 11.66 -4.37
N LEU A 60 2.97 11.64 -5.21
CA LEU A 60 3.01 11.09 -6.56
C LEU A 60 3.72 12.01 -7.58
N GLY A 61 4.20 13.18 -7.16
CA GLY A 61 4.89 14.16 -8.01
C GLY A 61 3.95 14.98 -8.90
N ILE A 62 2.66 15.00 -8.60
CA ILE A 62 1.66 15.80 -9.32
C ILE A 62 1.81 17.27 -8.91
N ARG A 63 1.83 18.16 -9.91
CA ARG A 63 1.99 19.60 -9.69
C ARG A 63 0.80 20.19 -8.93
N GLN A 64 1.05 21.04 -7.94
CA GLN A 64 0.03 21.71 -7.12
C GLN A 64 -1.04 22.42 -7.93
N PHE A 65 -0.68 23.13 -9.01
CA PHE A 65 -1.66 23.78 -9.88
C PHE A 65 -2.70 22.80 -10.45
N LYS A 66 -2.27 21.57 -10.79
CA LYS A 66 -3.16 20.55 -11.33
C LYS A 66 -4.07 19.96 -10.25
N LEU A 67 -3.55 19.79 -9.03
CA LEU A 67 -4.35 19.39 -7.86
C LEU A 67 -5.43 20.43 -7.56
N ASN A 68 -5.06 21.71 -7.47
CA ASN A 68 -6.00 22.82 -7.24
C ASN A 68 -7.08 22.92 -8.33
N GLN A 69 -6.75 22.59 -9.59
CA GLN A 69 -7.73 22.55 -10.67
C GLN A 69 -8.75 21.42 -10.42
N VAL A 70 -8.27 20.24 -10.07
CA VAL A 70 -9.10 19.06 -9.82
C VAL A 70 -9.98 19.24 -8.59
N SER A 71 -9.47 19.80 -7.49
CA SER A 71 -10.29 20.08 -6.31
C SER A 71 -11.49 20.95 -6.64
N LYS A 72 -11.27 22.03 -7.39
CA LYS A 72 -12.35 22.93 -7.85
C LYS A 72 -13.34 22.24 -8.77
N GLU A 73 -12.88 21.29 -9.59
CA GLU A 73 -13.76 20.49 -10.45
C GLU A 73 -14.62 19.54 -9.62
N ASN A 74 -14.03 18.87 -8.62
CA ASN A 74 -14.74 17.98 -7.70
C ASN A 74 -15.78 18.73 -6.85
N GLU A 75 -15.44 19.90 -6.30
CA GLU A 75 -16.36 20.77 -5.55
C GLU A 75 -17.58 21.15 -6.39
N ARG A 76 -17.36 21.54 -7.65
CA ARG A 76 -18.43 21.99 -8.55
C ARG A 76 -19.33 20.85 -9.01
N ALA A 77 -18.76 19.67 -9.20
CA ALA A 77 -19.47 18.52 -9.77
C ALA A 77 -20.01 17.57 -8.69
N THR A 78 -19.74 17.85 -7.41
CA THR A 78 -20.08 17.00 -6.24
C THR A 78 -19.73 15.52 -6.48
N ASN A 79 -18.58 15.27 -7.11
CA ASN A 79 -18.12 13.93 -7.45
C ASN A 79 -16.60 13.86 -7.53
N ILE A 80 -16.08 12.64 -7.66
CA ILE A 80 -14.65 12.31 -7.67
C ILE A 80 -14.07 12.19 -9.08
N PHE A 81 -14.74 12.67 -10.14
CA PHE A 81 -14.26 12.49 -11.52
C PHE A 81 -12.88 13.12 -11.73
N GLY A 82 -12.59 14.25 -11.08
CA GLY A 82 -11.28 14.88 -11.16
C GLY A 82 -10.21 14.05 -10.46
N THR A 83 -10.52 13.47 -9.29
CA THR A 83 -9.64 12.54 -8.55
C THR A 83 -9.31 11.31 -9.39
N ASN A 84 -10.34 10.69 -9.97
CA ASN A 84 -10.15 9.58 -10.90
C ASN A 84 -9.24 10.00 -12.06
N SER A 85 -9.62 11.07 -12.76
CA SER A 85 -8.89 11.53 -13.95
C SER A 85 -7.41 11.77 -13.67
N ILE A 86 -7.06 12.37 -12.52
CA ILE A 86 -5.66 12.69 -12.22
C ILE A 86 -4.83 11.45 -11.86
N LEU A 87 -5.43 10.49 -11.15
CA LEU A 87 -4.78 9.22 -10.86
C LEU A 87 -4.58 8.39 -12.13
N PHE A 88 -5.56 8.34 -13.02
CA PHE A 88 -5.45 7.67 -14.32
C PHE A 88 -4.34 8.29 -15.19
N VAL A 89 -4.27 9.63 -15.25
CA VAL A 89 -3.20 10.33 -15.98
C VAL A 89 -1.83 10.03 -15.37
N TRP A 90 -1.74 9.92 -14.04
CA TRP A 90 -0.50 9.49 -13.38
C TRP A 90 -0.14 8.05 -13.74
N LYS A 91 -1.10 7.12 -13.75
CA LYS A 91 -0.92 5.72 -14.12
C LYS A 91 -0.37 5.59 -15.54
N GLU A 92 -0.97 6.28 -16.52
CA GLU A 92 -0.56 6.26 -17.93
C GLU A 92 0.89 6.76 -18.14
N LYS A 93 1.34 7.70 -17.30
CA LYS A 93 2.69 8.28 -17.36
C LYS A 93 3.73 7.47 -16.58
N THR A 94 3.29 6.51 -15.78
CA THR A 94 4.14 5.72 -14.91
C THR A 94 4.34 4.33 -15.49
N PRO A 95 5.58 3.88 -15.74
CA PRO A 95 5.84 2.52 -16.20
C PRO A 95 5.18 1.49 -15.28
N ALA A 96 4.52 0.46 -15.84
CA ALA A 96 3.73 -0.51 -15.07
C ALA A 96 4.49 -1.08 -13.86
N ALA A 97 5.74 -1.54 -14.06
CA ALA A 97 6.60 -2.06 -13.00
C ALA A 97 6.93 -1.07 -11.87
N LYS A 98 6.66 0.23 -12.05
CA LYS A 98 6.86 1.29 -11.04
C LYS A 98 5.57 1.76 -10.39
N GLN A 99 4.39 1.42 -10.95
CA GLN A 99 3.11 1.96 -10.46
C GLN A 99 2.87 1.54 -9.00
N ILE A 100 2.87 0.24 -8.71
CA ILE A 100 2.66 -0.28 -7.35
C ILE A 100 3.68 0.32 -6.35
N PRO A 101 5.01 0.21 -6.54
CA PRO A 101 5.96 0.70 -5.54
C PRO A 101 5.90 2.21 -5.35
N MET A 102 5.57 2.99 -6.39
CA MET A 102 5.39 4.45 -6.26
C MET A 102 4.09 4.81 -5.54
N MET A 103 2.99 4.11 -5.82
CA MET A 103 1.71 4.36 -5.15
C MET A 103 1.78 4.00 -3.67
N VAL A 104 2.29 2.81 -3.34
CA VAL A 104 2.46 2.35 -1.95
C VAL A 104 3.32 3.33 -1.16
N LYS A 105 4.45 3.76 -1.74
CA LYS A 105 5.32 4.76 -1.11
C LYS A 105 4.59 6.08 -0.89
N ALA A 106 3.82 6.55 -1.88
CA ALA A 106 3.12 7.82 -1.77
C ALA A 106 2.01 7.79 -0.71
N LEU A 107 1.26 6.68 -0.63
CA LEU A 107 0.25 6.43 0.41
C LEU A 107 0.90 6.39 1.80
N GLU A 108 2.06 5.76 1.95
CA GLU A 108 2.80 5.72 3.22
C GLU A 108 3.29 7.11 3.62
N GLU A 109 3.91 7.85 2.71
CA GLU A 109 4.35 9.22 2.96
C GLU A 109 3.16 10.18 3.21
N SER A 110 1.93 9.75 2.89
CA SER A 110 0.69 10.47 3.18
C SER A 110 -0.03 10.01 4.45
N GLY A 111 0.42 8.94 5.11
CA GLY A 111 -0.26 8.36 6.29
C GLY A 111 -1.55 7.60 5.96
N PHE A 112 -1.63 6.98 4.78
CA PHE A 112 -2.78 6.19 4.33
C PHE A 112 -2.50 4.68 4.39
N GLU A 113 -1.97 4.19 5.51
CA GLU A 113 -1.59 2.79 5.69
C GLU A 113 -2.78 1.81 5.57
N ASN A 114 -3.98 2.27 5.93
CA ASN A 114 -5.22 1.51 5.74
C ASN A 114 -5.48 1.21 4.26
N LEU A 115 -5.28 2.19 3.36
CA LEU A 115 -5.46 2.01 1.93
C LEU A 115 -4.39 1.09 1.32
N ILE A 116 -3.17 1.08 1.88
CA ILE A 116 -2.14 0.11 1.49
C ILE A 116 -2.60 -1.30 1.86
N THR A 117 -3.12 -1.49 3.06
CA THR A 117 -3.60 -2.80 3.54
C THR A 117 -4.77 -3.32 2.71
N GLU A 118 -5.72 -2.43 2.38
CA GLU A 118 -6.92 -2.79 1.62
C GLU A 118 -6.62 -3.09 0.15
N HIS A 119 -5.81 -2.25 -0.50
CA HIS A 119 -5.64 -2.29 -1.97
C HIS A 119 -4.31 -2.88 -2.44
N PHE A 120 -3.32 -2.98 -1.55
CA PHE A 120 -2.00 -3.54 -1.84
C PHE A 120 -1.57 -4.52 -0.74
N PRO A 121 -2.35 -5.58 -0.45
CA PRO A 121 -2.09 -6.48 0.69
C PRO A 121 -0.72 -7.17 0.61
N ASN A 122 -0.19 -7.40 -0.60
CA ASN A 122 1.14 -7.97 -0.81
C ASN A 122 2.28 -6.98 -0.48
N GLU A 123 1.97 -5.68 -0.40
CA GLU A 123 2.91 -4.58 -0.17
C GLU A 123 2.77 -4.00 1.25
N ALA A 124 1.65 -4.27 1.93
CA ALA A 124 1.33 -3.76 3.27
C ALA A 124 2.26 -4.29 4.38
N GLY A 125 2.98 -5.38 4.12
CA GLY A 125 3.82 -6.03 5.12
C GLY A 125 2.98 -6.71 6.22
N VAL A 126 3.56 -6.94 7.39
CA VAL A 126 2.86 -7.56 8.52
C VAL A 126 2.31 -6.45 9.45
N PRO A 127 0.98 -6.33 9.63
CA PRO A 127 0.35 -5.31 10.48
C PRO A 127 0.80 -5.38 11.94
N ASP A 128 0.72 -4.25 12.63
CA ASP A 128 1.08 -4.11 14.06
C ASP A 128 0.26 -5.04 14.94
N GLU A 129 -1.04 -5.15 14.66
CA GLU A 129 -1.97 -6.01 15.40
C GLU A 129 -1.58 -7.48 15.26
N LYS A 130 -1.13 -7.90 14.08
CA LYS A 130 -0.64 -9.27 13.86
C LYS A 130 0.68 -9.53 14.59
N ILE A 131 1.58 -8.55 14.64
CA ILE A 131 2.82 -8.64 15.41
C ILE A 131 2.55 -8.71 16.91
N ALA A 132 1.63 -7.88 17.42
CA ALA A 132 1.22 -7.87 18.83
C ALA A 132 0.55 -9.20 19.22
N ALA A 133 -0.44 -9.64 18.45
CA ALA A 133 -1.11 -10.91 18.67
C ALA A 133 -0.14 -12.10 18.61
N LEU A 134 0.87 -12.05 17.73
CA LEU A 134 1.90 -13.09 17.70
C LEU A 134 2.73 -13.08 18.99
N ALA A 135 3.18 -11.92 19.44
CA ALA A 135 3.97 -11.81 20.67
C ALA A 135 3.19 -12.33 21.89
N GLU A 136 1.89 -12.03 21.98
CA GLU A 136 1.00 -12.51 23.05
C GLU A 136 0.83 -14.04 23.06
N ASN A 137 0.76 -14.64 21.87
CA ASN A 137 0.52 -16.07 21.71
C ASN A 137 1.79 -16.93 21.84
N LEU A 138 2.97 -16.33 21.66
CA LEU A 138 4.25 -17.02 21.84
C LEU A 138 4.62 -17.09 23.32
N LYS A 139 4.42 -18.26 23.92
CA LYS A 139 4.73 -18.53 25.34
C LYS A 139 5.98 -19.37 25.57
N ASP A 140 6.40 -20.10 24.55
CA ASP A 140 7.55 -20.99 24.62
C ASP A 140 8.84 -20.20 24.36
N GLU A 141 9.69 -20.08 25.38
CA GLU A 141 10.96 -19.36 25.28
C GLU A 141 11.90 -20.00 24.25
N ASP A 142 11.92 -21.33 24.11
CA ASP A 142 12.76 -22.02 23.14
C ASP A 142 12.29 -21.70 21.71
N ALA A 143 10.97 -21.66 21.49
CA ALA A 143 10.40 -21.26 20.21
C ALA A 143 10.69 -19.79 19.88
N ILE A 144 10.58 -18.88 20.87
CA ILE A 144 10.94 -17.46 20.71
C ILE A 144 12.42 -17.32 20.40
N GLU A 145 13.29 -18.12 21.04
CA GLU A 145 14.71 -18.13 20.79
C GLU A 145 15.01 -18.53 19.34
N GLN A 146 14.46 -19.66 18.88
CA GLN A 146 14.62 -20.13 17.50
C GLN A 146 14.08 -19.12 16.49
N LEU A 147 12.95 -18.49 16.78
CA LEU A 147 12.39 -17.44 15.95
C LEU A 147 13.35 -16.25 15.81
N GLY A 148 13.96 -15.81 16.93
CA GLY A 148 14.97 -14.77 16.94
C GLY A 148 16.20 -15.11 16.09
N ILE A 149 16.68 -16.35 16.18
CA ILE A 149 17.79 -16.85 15.37
C ILE A 149 17.42 -16.88 13.88
N ASN A 150 16.23 -17.37 13.55
CA ASN A 150 15.71 -17.44 12.17
C ASN A 150 15.52 -16.04 11.55
N PHE A 151 15.21 -15.04 12.37
CA PHE A 151 15.22 -13.63 11.95
C PHE A 151 16.61 -13.01 11.82
N GLY A 152 17.67 -13.79 12.01
CA GLY A 152 19.06 -13.37 11.89
C GLY A 152 19.53 -12.49 13.04
N PHE A 153 18.89 -12.54 14.20
CA PHE A 153 19.46 -11.91 15.40
C PHE A 153 20.60 -12.76 15.94
N ARG A 154 21.61 -12.10 16.51
CA ARG A 154 22.68 -12.80 17.24
C ARG A 154 22.13 -13.32 18.57
N GLN A 155 22.63 -14.47 19.02
CA GLN A 155 22.20 -15.11 20.28
C GLN A 155 22.13 -14.14 21.47
N PHE A 156 23.17 -13.33 21.67
CA PHE A 156 23.18 -12.39 22.81
C PHE A 156 22.02 -11.39 22.75
N LYS A 157 21.57 -11.00 21.55
CA LYS A 157 20.47 -10.06 21.35
C LYS A 157 19.13 -10.74 21.61
N VAL A 158 18.97 -11.98 21.18
CA VAL A 158 17.82 -12.83 21.52
C VAL A 158 17.70 -13.00 23.03
N ASN A 159 18.81 -13.33 23.71
CA ASN A 159 18.85 -13.44 25.17
C ASN A 159 18.46 -12.14 25.89
N GLN A 160 18.75 -10.96 25.32
CA GLN A 160 18.30 -9.68 25.87
C GLN A 160 16.77 -9.54 25.79
N TYR A 161 16.16 -9.93 24.68
CA TYR A 161 14.70 -9.89 24.54
C TYR A 161 14.02 -10.87 25.49
N LEU A 162 14.50 -12.12 25.57
CA LEU A 162 13.99 -13.11 26.52
C LEU A 162 14.17 -12.68 27.98
N LYS A 163 15.31 -12.07 28.31
CA LYS A 163 15.51 -11.47 29.64
C LYS A 163 14.46 -10.40 29.94
N SER A 164 14.14 -9.53 28.98
CA SER A 164 13.10 -8.51 29.13
C SER A 164 11.74 -9.13 29.46
N ASN A 165 11.35 -10.22 28.81
CA ASN A 165 10.11 -10.93 29.13
C ASN A 165 10.09 -11.41 30.59
N ARG A 166 11.19 -12.01 31.06
CA ARG A 166 11.33 -12.50 32.44
C ARG A 166 11.32 -11.37 33.47
N ASP A 167 11.98 -10.26 33.17
CA ASP A 167 12.08 -9.11 34.07
C ASP A 167 10.73 -8.39 34.24
N HIS A 168 9.90 -8.36 33.19
CA HIS A 168 8.58 -7.70 33.20
C HIS A 168 7.41 -8.65 33.45
N GLY A 169 7.62 -9.97 33.34
CA GLY A 169 6.56 -10.97 33.45
C GLY A 169 5.54 -10.92 32.30
N ASP A 170 5.93 -10.36 31.15
CA ASP A 170 5.09 -10.17 29.98
C ASP A 170 5.83 -10.54 28.67
N HIS A 171 5.21 -10.26 27.52
CA HIS A 171 5.75 -10.53 26.19
C HIS A 171 6.38 -9.28 25.53
N SER A 172 6.72 -8.25 26.31
CA SER A 172 7.26 -6.98 25.79
C SER A 172 8.59 -7.15 25.05
N GLY A 173 9.44 -8.07 25.51
CA GLY A 173 10.69 -8.44 24.85
C GLY A 173 10.45 -9.16 23.52
N THR A 174 9.51 -10.10 23.48
CA THR A 174 9.09 -10.77 22.23
C THR A 174 8.55 -9.75 21.23
N LEU A 175 7.66 -8.87 21.67
CA LEU A 175 7.10 -7.81 20.84
C LEU A 175 8.20 -6.90 20.26
N ALA A 176 9.13 -6.45 21.12
CA ALA A 176 10.25 -5.62 20.69
C ALA A 176 11.17 -6.34 19.68
N MET A 177 11.36 -7.65 19.81
CA MET A 177 12.11 -8.46 18.85
C MET A 177 11.41 -8.52 17.49
N LEU A 178 10.10 -8.80 17.48
CA LEU A 178 9.30 -8.86 16.26
C LEU A 178 9.27 -7.50 15.55
N GLN A 179 9.07 -6.41 16.29
CA GLN A 179 9.09 -5.05 15.76
C GLN A 179 10.48 -4.69 15.18
N ALA A 180 11.56 -5.06 15.86
CA ALA A 180 12.91 -4.84 15.37
C ALA A 180 13.19 -5.62 14.08
N TRP A 181 12.69 -6.86 13.97
CA TRP A 181 12.79 -7.65 12.74
C TRP A 181 11.97 -7.04 11.61
N ARG A 182 10.74 -6.61 11.89
CA ARG A 182 9.87 -5.99 10.89
C ARG A 182 10.50 -4.72 10.33
N LYS A 183 11.07 -3.87 11.18
CA LYS A 183 11.72 -2.60 10.79
C LYS A 183 12.92 -2.80 9.86
N LYS A 184 13.66 -3.91 9.98
CA LYS A 184 14.81 -4.23 9.11
C LYS A 184 14.44 -5.06 7.86
N THR A 185 13.19 -5.51 7.75
CA THR A 185 12.74 -6.41 6.68
C THR A 185 11.87 -5.64 5.69
N PRO A 186 12.18 -5.65 4.37
CA PRO A 186 11.32 -5.05 3.36
C PRO A 186 9.89 -5.60 3.45
N ARG A 187 8.85 -4.75 3.37
CA ARG A 187 7.44 -5.16 3.53
C ARG A 187 7.05 -6.36 2.68
N THR A 188 7.43 -6.37 1.40
CA THR A 188 7.20 -7.47 0.46
C THR A 188 7.82 -8.81 0.90
N ARG A 189 8.78 -8.77 1.83
CA ARG A 189 9.42 -9.95 2.42
C ARG A 189 8.96 -10.26 3.83
N GLN A 190 8.23 -9.36 4.49
CA GLN A 190 7.84 -9.57 5.89
C GLN A 190 6.95 -10.81 6.03
N THR A 191 5.84 -10.88 5.30
CA THR A 191 4.93 -12.04 5.37
C THR A 191 5.61 -13.37 5.03
N PRO A 192 6.27 -13.55 3.86
CA PRO A 192 6.90 -14.83 3.54
C PRO A 192 8.02 -15.20 4.52
N ASN A 193 8.86 -14.25 4.94
CA ASN A 193 9.92 -14.53 5.91
C ASN A 193 9.36 -14.87 7.31
N LEU A 194 8.25 -14.25 7.71
CA LEU A 194 7.58 -14.55 8.98
C LEU A 194 7.03 -15.98 8.98
N VAL A 195 6.32 -16.35 7.93
CA VAL A 195 5.76 -17.71 7.77
C VAL A 195 6.87 -18.76 7.80
N GLU A 196 7.97 -18.52 7.07
CA GLU A 196 9.12 -19.42 7.06
C GLU A 196 9.79 -19.52 8.45
N ALA A 197 10.00 -18.39 9.13
CA ALA A 197 10.62 -18.38 10.45
C ALA A 197 9.76 -19.08 11.51
N LEU A 198 8.44 -18.91 11.47
CA LEU A 198 7.49 -19.60 12.35
C LEU A 198 7.53 -21.10 12.14
N LYS A 199 7.50 -21.55 10.87
CA LYS A 199 7.62 -22.96 10.51
C LYS A 199 8.93 -23.57 11.01
N ASN A 200 10.04 -22.87 10.81
CA ASN A 200 11.37 -23.33 11.25
C ASN A 200 11.51 -23.36 12.78
N ALA A 201 10.76 -22.53 13.50
CA ALA A 201 10.69 -22.55 14.96
C ALA A 201 9.68 -23.58 15.51
N GLY A 202 9.05 -24.39 14.65
CA GLY A 202 8.07 -25.40 15.07
C GLY A 202 6.74 -24.83 15.53
N ILE A 203 6.43 -23.58 15.20
CA ILE A 203 5.17 -22.90 15.55
C ILE A 203 4.17 -23.18 14.42
N ASP A 204 3.19 -24.06 14.69
CA ASP A 204 2.21 -24.45 13.66
C ASP A 204 1.24 -23.30 13.32
N GLY A 205 0.98 -23.16 12.02
CA GLY A 205 0.67 -21.91 11.33
C GLY A 205 -0.79 -21.45 11.41
N SER A 206 -1.30 -21.13 12.60
CA SER A 206 -2.55 -20.37 12.73
C SER A 206 -2.43 -18.89 12.31
N PHE A 207 -1.40 -18.53 11.54
CA PHE A 207 -1.22 -17.21 10.93
C PHE A 207 -2.06 -17.05 9.64
N ASN A 208 -3.21 -17.70 9.55
CA ASN A 208 -4.08 -17.62 8.36
C ASN A 208 -4.96 -16.38 8.42
N ASN A 209 -4.94 -15.64 7.32
CA ASN A 209 -5.71 -14.42 7.07
C ASN A 209 -7.22 -14.67 7.22
N ASN A 210 -7.82 -14.06 8.23
CA ASN A 210 -9.13 -13.42 8.08
C ASN A 210 -8.91 -11.92 7.86
#